data_AF-A0A146M5H4-F1
#
_entry.id   AF-A0A146M5H4-F1
#
_cell.length_a   1.000
_cell.length_b   1.000
_cell.length_c   1.000
_cell.angle_alpha   90.00
_cell.angle_beta   90.00
_cell.angle_gamma   90.00
#
_symmetry.space_group_name_H-M   'P 1'
#
loop_
_entity.id
_entity.type
_entity.pdbx_description
1 polymer ?
#
loop_
_entity_poly.entity_id
_entity_poly.type
_entity_poly.pdbx_seq_one_letter_code
_entity_poly.pdbx_strand_id
1 'polypeptide(L)'
;MSFSIPVAYISFSAHTDYQQTSEFIRQLKPPHIVLVHGEQNEMSRLKSALQREYEGDPENKILIYNPRNTESVELYFRGEKVAKVMGSLAMKEPKPGDNLSGILVKRDFNYHLLAPSDLSKYTTLTTSSVVQQQHIPFNGSLPILRAMLAHIASPLITLDMKKLKAFNAVEITLNKKSVMLQWTASPVNDMFADAILTTILESENVNPNVQPPNITMKMDRMHFKECVIEMLQDMFGEECVPKIFKGDKLHVMVDNKKANIDLLSLEVVCKDDPALQLVVQTSIKKLHEALTPSSTSLVKDIAKDLSMET
;
A
#
# COMPACT_ATOMS: atom_id res chain seq x y z
N MET A 1 19.74 -88.61 -15.48
CA MET A 1 20.38 -88.10 -16.70
C MET A 1 21.11 -86.81 -16.35
N SER A 2 22.44 -86.80 -16.42
CA SER A 2 23.24 -85.57 -16.32
C SER A 2 23.34 -84.94 -17.71
N PHE A 3 23.11 -83.63 -17.80
CA PHE A 3 23.37 -82.88 -19.03
C PHE A 3 24.87 -82.61 -19.14
N SER A 4 25.49 -83.11 -20.21
CA SER A 4 26.93 -82.94 -20.54
C SER A 4 27.09 -82.24 -21.89
N ILE A 5 26.46 -81.07 -22.04
CA ILE A 5 26.63 -80.19 -23.20
C ILE A 5 27.34 -78.92 -22.69
N PRO A 6 28.44 -78.47 -23.30
CA PRO A 6 29.11 -77.24 -22.91
C PRO A 6 28.20 -76.04 -23.23
N VAL A 7 27.78 -75.31 -22.20
CA VAL A 7 26.98 -74.09 -22.32
C VAL A 7 27.94 -72.90 -22.32
N ALA A 8 27.98 -72.16 -23.43
CA ALA A 8 28.70 -70.89 -23.55
C ALA A 8 27.71 -69.73 -23.60
N TYR A 9 27.98 -68.66 -22.85
CA TYR A 9 27.19 -67.43 -22.89
C TYR A 9 27.91 -66.40 -23.75
N ILE A 10 27.27 -66.02 -24.86
CA ILE A 10 27.77 -64.97 -25.77
C ILE A 10 26.72 -63.85 -25.74
N SER A 11 27.10 -62.66 -25.28
CA SER A 11 26.20 -61.52 -25.19
C SER A 11 26.09 -60.82 -26.55
N PHE A 12 24.87 -60.75 -27.09
CA PHE A 12 24.49 -59.90 -28.23
C PHE A 12 23.54 -58.78 -27.79
N SER A 13 23.41 -58.57 -26.48
CA SER A 13 22.51 -57.57 -25.94
C SER A 13 23.03 -56.18 -26.27
N ALA A 14 22.22 -55.37 -26.95
CA ALA A 14 22.52 -53.98 -27.28
C ALA A 14 22.29 -53.03 -26.09
N HIS A 15 22.73 -53.44 -24.89
CA HIS A 15 22.73 -52.58 -23.71
C HIS A 15 24.03 -51.79 -23.63
N THR A 16 23.96 -50.59 -23.07
CA THR A 16 25.14 -49.76 -22.84
C THR A 16 26.04 -50.40 -21.79
N ASP A 17 27.34 -50.40 -22.06
CA ASP A 17 28.32 -50.81 -21.06
C ASP A 17 28.59 -49.69 -20.03
N TYR A 18 29.42 -50.00 -19.04
CA TYR A 18 29.79 -49.03 -18.00
C TYR A 18 30.50 -47.81 -18.60
N GLN A 19 31.36 -47.99 -19.61
CA GLN A 19 32.12 -46.89 -20.21
C GLN A 19 31.20 -45.90 -20.91
N GLN A 20 30.26 -46.38 -21.73
CA GLN A 20 29.25 -45.56 -22.40
C GLN A 20 28.35 -44.84 -21.40
N THR A 21 27.93 -45.54 -20.33
CA THR A 21 27.05 -44.96 -19.30
C THR A 21 27.77 -43.89 -18.48
N SER A 22 29.02 -44.14 -18.09
CA SER A 22 29.85 -43.16 -17.38
C SER A 22 30.15 -41.95 -18.26
N GLU A 23 30.46 -42.15 -19.54
CA GLU A 23 30.70 -41.07 -20.49
C GLU A 23 29.45 -40.19 -20.66
N PHE A 24 28.27 -40.81 -20.79
CA PHE A 24 26.99 -40.09 -20.88
C PHE A 24 26.71 -39.23 -19.63
N ILE A 25 26.93 -39.80 -18.42
CA ILE A 25 26.77 -39.06 -17.16
C ILE A 25 27.77 -37.92 -17.07
N ARG A 26 29.02 -38.14 -17.51
CA ARG A 26 30.08 -37.14 -17.50
C ARG A 26 29.78 -35.96 -18.43
N GLN A 27 29.12 -36.20 -19.56
CA GLN A 27 28.70 -35.17 -20.50
C GLN A 27 27.55 -34.32 -19.94
N LEU A 28 26.54 -34.95 -19.31
CA LEU A 28 25.36 -34.26 -18.81
C LEU A 28 25.54 -33.60 -17.44
N LYS A 29 26.45 -34.13 -16.61
CA LYS A 29 26.68 -33.71 -15.21
C LYS A 29 25.38 -33.48 -14.42
N PRO A 30 24.45 -34.46 -14.38
CA PRO A 30 23.19 -34.28 -13.68
C PRO A 30 23.40 -34.26 -12.15
N PRO A 31 22.68 -33.41 -11.40
CA PRO A 31 22.80 -33.35 -9.93
C PRO A 31 22.16 -34.57 -9.23
N HIS A 32 21.17 -35.20 -9.86
CA HIS A 32 20.46 -36.37 -9.33
C HIS A 32 20.41 -37.47 -10.39
N ILE A 33 20.80 -38.70 -10.03
CA ILE A 33 20.76 -39.89 -10.89
C ILE A 33 19.90 -40.95 -10.21
N VAL A 34 18.91 -41.48 -10.92
CA VAL A 34 18.04 -42.57 -10.42
C VAL A 34 18.27 -43.81 -11.28
N LEU A 35 18.85 -44.85 -10.68
CA LEU A 35 19.14 -46.12 -11.35
C LEU A 35 17.90 -47.03 -11.32
N VAL A 36 17.46 -47.46 -12.49
CA VAL A 36 16.30 -48.35 -12.71
C VAL A 36 16.62 -49.38 -13.79
N HIS A 37 15.76 -50.38 -13.98
CA HIS A 37 15.88 -51.39 -15.04
C HIS A 37 17.23 -52.15 -15.06
N GLY A 38 17.73 -52.53 -13.89
CA GLY A 38 18.91 -53.41 -13.78
C GLY A 38 18.72 -54.48 -12.71
N GLU A 39 19.50 -55.55 -12.80
CA GLU A 39 19.61 -56.54 -11.73
C GLU A 39 20.17 -55.87 -10.46
N GLN A 40 19.70 -56.28 -9.29
CA GLN A 40 19.92 -55.55 -8.04
C GLN A 40 21.41 -55.45 -7.66
N ASN A 41 22.20 -56.51 -7.87
CA ASN A 41 23.62 -56.52 -7.55
C ASN A 41 24.43 -55.70 -8.56
N GLU A 42 24.12 -55.81 -9.86
CA GLU A 42 24.74 -55.03 -10.92
C GLU A 42 24.42 -53.54 -10.77
N MET A 43 23.19 -53.16 -10.38
CA MET A 43 22.85 -51.77 -10.05
C MET A 43 23.60 -51.25 -8.82
N SER A 44 23.79 -52.10 -7.79
CA SER A 44 24.55 -51.73 -6.59
C SER A 44 26.05 -51.55 -6.89
N ARG A 45 26.60 -52.37 -7.80
CA ARG A 45 27.96 -52.23 -8.33
C ARG A 45 28.12 -50.94 -9.13
N LEU A 46 27.18 -50.66 -10.04
CA LEU A 46 27.16 -49.45 -10.85
C LEU A 46 27.09 -48.19 -9.97
N LYS A 47 26.18 -48.17 -8.98
CA LYS A 47 26.08 -47.08 -8.00
C LYS A 47 27.41 -46.83 -7.28
N SER A 48 28.06 -47.90 -6.81
CA SER A 48 29.33 -47.78 -6.08
C SER A 48 30.48 -47.28 -6.98
N ALA A 49 30.51 -47.74 -8.24
CA ALA A 49 31.51 -47.30 -9.21
C ALA A 49 31.35 -45.80 -9.54
N LEU A 50 30.12 -45.36 -9.80
CA LEU A 50 29.83 -43.94 -10.06
C LEU A 50 30.08 -43.08 -8.83
N GLN A 51 29.68 -43.52 -7.63
CA GLN A 51 29.93 -42.75 -6.40
C GLN A 51 31.43 -42.53 -6.16
N ARG A 52 32.26 -43.55 -6.39
CA ARG A 52 33.72 -43.45 -6.29
C ARG A 52 34.33 -42.56 -7.37
N GLU A 53 33.78 -42.58 -8.58
CA GLU A 53 34.26 -41.76 -9.70
C GLU A 53 34.07 -40.26 -9.42
N TYR A 54 32.95 -39.89 -8.79
CA TYR A 54 32.57 -38.49 -8.52
C TYR A 54 32.87 -38.02 -7.08
N GLU A 55 33.42 -38.86 -6.20
CA GLU A 55 33.78 -38.49 -4.82
C GLU A 55 34.90 -37.42 -4.76
N GLY A 56 35.76 -37.38 -5.79
CA GLY A 56 36.89 -36.45 -5.87
C GLY A 56 36.59 -35.08 -6.47
N ASP A 57 35.37 -34.82 -6.96
CA ASP A 57 34.99 -33.56 -7.61
C ASP A 57 34.12 -32.70 -6.67
N PRO A 58 34.67 -31.65 -6.02
CA PRO A 58 33.90 -30.79 -5.13
C PRO A 58 32.91 -29.87 -5.86
N GLU A 59 33.05 -29.64 -7.17
CA GLU A 59 32.11 -28.81 -7.94
C GLU A 59 30.86 -29.58 -8.38
N ASN A 60 30.99 -30.88 -8.71
CA ASN A 60 29.89 -31.70 -9.22
C ASN A 60 29.43 -32.74 -8.19
N LYS A 61 28.69 -32.30 -7.17
CA LYS A 61 28.06 -33.21 -6.22
C LYS A 61 26.86 -33.93 -6.83
N ILE A 62 27.10 -35.15 -7.31
CA ILE A 62 26.06 -36.02 -7.88
C ILE A 62 25.45 -36.90 -6.77
N LEU A 63 24.11 -36.93 -6.67
CA LEU A 63 23.37 -37.80 -5.76
C LEU A 63 22.78 -38.99 -6.52
N ILE A 64 23.16 -40.21 -6.14
CA ILE A 64 22.79 -41.45 -6.84
C ILE A 64 21.80 -42.28 -6.02
N TYR A 65 20.61 -42.49 -6.56
CA TYR A 65 19.51 -43.26 -5.98
C TYR A 65 19.36 -44.61 -6.69
N ASN A 66 19.06 -45.66 -5.93
CA ASN A 66 18.75 -47.01 -6.44
C ASN A 66 17.48 -47.54 -5.77
N PRO A 67 16.32 -46.89 -5.98
CA PRO A 67 15.08 -47.22 -5.29
C PRO A 67 14.57 -48.61 -5.72
N ARG A 68 14.02 -49.36 -4.76
CA ARG A 68 13.27 -50.59 -5.06
C ARG A 68 11.90 -50.25 -5.61
N ASN A 69 11.23 -51.25 -6.21
CA ASN A 69 9.82 -51.11 -6.56
C ASN A 69 9.04 -50.65 -5.32
N THR A 70 8.16 -49.65 -5.48
CA THR A 70 7.38 -48.99 -4.42
C THR A 70 8.16 -48.05 -3.48
N GLU A 71 9.47 -47.84 -3.70
CA GLU A 71 10.26 -46.83 -2.97
C GLU A 71 10.16 -45.48 -3.68
N SER A 72 9.77 -44.44 -2.95
CA SER A 72 9.64 -43.07 -3.48
C SER A 72 10.95 -42.29 -3.34
N VAL A 73 11.33 -41.55 -4.39
CA VAL A 73 12.50 -40.65 -4.37
C VAL A 73 12.00 -39.21 -4.30
N GLU A 74 12.25 -38.55 -3.18
CA GLU A 74 11.90 -37.14 -2.98
C GLU A 74 13.04 -36.21 -3.40
N LEU A 75 12.77 -35.30 -4.33
CA LEU A 75 13.73 -34.32 -4.81
C LEU A 75 13.20 -32.90 -4.54
N TYR A 76 14.00 -32.09 -3.86
CA TYR A 76 13.63 -30.72 -3.48
C TYR A 76 14.22 -29.72 -4.46
N PHE A 77 13.37 -29.13 -5.29
CA PHE A 77 13.76 -28.07 -6.22
C PHE A 77 13.35 -26.72 -5.66
N ARG A 78 14.33 -25.87 -5.33
CA ARG A 78 14.07 -24.46 -5.02
C ARG A 78 13.91 -23.71 -6.34
N GLY A 79 12.66 -23.61 -6.79
CA GLY A 79 12.31 -22.71 -7.89
C GLY A 79 12.23 -21.27 -7.39
N GLU A 80 13.06 -20.38 -7.94
CA GLU A 80 12.86 -18.95 -7.75
C GLU A 80 11.51 -18.54 -8.35
N LYS A 81 10.65 -17.93 -7.54
CA LYS A 81 9.37 -17.41 -8.03
C LYS A 81 9.61 -16.03 -8.61
N VAL A 82 9.70 -15.97 -9.92
CA VAL A 82 9.82 -14.70 -10.65
C VAL A 82 8.43 -14.16 -10.98
N ALA A 83 8.14 -12.94 -10.52
CA ALA A 83 6.94 -12.21 -10.88
C ALA A 83 7.27 -11.11 -11.89
N LYS A 84 6.48 -11.02 -12.96
CA LYS A 84 6.63 -10.00 -14.01
C LYS A 84 5.70 -8.84 -13.72
N VAL A 85 6.26 -7.65 -13.58
CA VAL A 85 5.48 -6.41 -13.43
C VAL A 85 4.98 -5.99 -14.81
N MET A 86 3.70 -5.65 -14.91
CA MET A 86 3.07 -5.29 -16.19
C MET A 86 2.17 -4.06 -16.04
N GLY A 87 1.91 -3.40 -17.17
CA GLY A 87 1.02 -2.23 -17.24
C GLY A 87 1.66 -0.97 -16.67
N SER A 88 0.85 -0.16 -15.99
CA SER A 88 1.25 1.13 -15.43
C SER A 88 2.36 1.05 -14.39
N LEU A 89 2.41 -0.03 -13.60
CA LEU A 89 3.48 -0.28 -12.64
C LEU A 89 4.85 -0.46 -13.29
N ALA A 90 4.91 -0.85 -14.57
CA ALA A 90 6.15 -1.05 -15.30
C ALA A 90 6.60 0.21 -16.09
N MET A 91 5.89 1.33 -16.00
CA MET A 91 6.25 2.55 -16.73
C MET A 91 7.49 3.26 -16.17
N LYS A 92 7.74 3.13 -14.87
CA LYS A 92 8.92 3.69 -14.21
C LYS A 92 9.94 2.58 -13.98
N GLU A 93 11.20 2.86 -14.29
CA GLU A 93 12.28 1.96 -13.94
C GLU A 93 12.39 1.84 -12.41
N PRO A 94 12.35 0.62 -11.86
CA PRO A 94 12.40 0.43 -10.41
C PRO A 94 13.80 0.73 -9.87
N LYS A 95 13.89 1.50 -8.78
CA LYS A 95 15.15 1.74 -8.06
C LYS A 95 15.24 0.83 -6.84
N PRO A 96 16.46 0.47 -6.41
CA PRO A 96 16.65 -0.27 -5.17
C PRO A 96 16.04 0.48 -3.98
N GLY A 97 15.12 -0.17 -3.25
CA GLY A 97 14.40 0.43 -2.12
C GLY A 97 13.01 0.99 -2.45
N ASP A 98 12.61 1.00 -3.72
CA ASP A 98 11.25 1.40 -4.10
C ASP A 98 10.24 0.31 -3.68
N ASN A 99 9.18 0.73 -2.99
CA ASN A 99 8.10 -0.16 -2.62
C ASN A 99 7.16 -0.37 -3.81
N LEU A 100 6.97 -1.64 -4.19
CA LEU A 100 6.06 -2.01 -5.25
C LEU A 100 4.78 -2.63 -4.66
N SER A 101 3.63 -2.00 -4.92
CA SER A 101 2.32 -2.47 -4.47
C SER A 101 1.41 -2.73 -5.67
N GLY A 102 0.65 -3.82 -5.61
CA GLY A 102 -0.21 -4.24 -6.71
C GLY A 102 -0.92 -5.55 -6.43
N ILE A 103 -1.69 -6.00 -7.42
CA ILE A 103 -2.40 -7.27 -7.39
C ILE A 103 -1.54 -8.32 -8.07
N LEU A 104 -1.23 -9.40 -7.36
CA LEU A 104 -0.48 -10.54 -7.90
C LEU A 104 -1.46 -11.55 -8.51
N VAL A 105 -1.35 -11.77 -9.81
CA VAL A 105 -2.14 -12.73 -10.57
C VAL A 105 -1.27 -13.92 -10.94
N LYS A 106 -1.62 -15.10 -10.41
CA LYS A 106 -0.98 -16.37 -10.75
C LYS A 106 -1.74 -17.04 -11.89
N ARG A 107 -1.05 -17.32 -12.99
CA ARG A 107 -1.53 -18.19 -14.07
C ARG A 107 -0.54 -19.34 -14.22
N ASP A 108 -0.95 -20.53 -13.78
CA ASP A 108 -0.12 -21.73 -13.75
C ASP A 108 1.18 -21.50 -12.95
N PHE A 109 2.33 -21.44 -13.64
CA PHE A 109 3.65 -21.17 -13.04
C PHE A 109 4.13 -19.73 -13.23
N ASN A 110 3.35 -18.89 -13.94
CA ASN A 110 3.70 -17.50 -14.20
C ASN A 110 3.00 -16.57 -13.21
N TYR A 111 3.78 -15.68 -12.62
CA TYR A 111 3.30 -14.65 -11.70
C TYR A 111 3.34 -13.30 -12.41
N HIS A 112 2.22 -12.58 -12.39
CA HIS A 112 2.10 -11.24 -12.96
C HIS A 112 1.68 -10.26 -11.87
N LEU A 113 2.40 -9.16 -11.73
CA LEU A 113 2.06 -8.10 -10.79
C LEU A 113 1.49 -6.91 -11.56
N LEU A 114 0.25 -6.53 -11.24
CA LEU A 114 -0.54 -5.55 -11.97
C LEU A 114 -1.09 -4.47 -11.05
N ALA A 115 -1.29 -3.27 -11.59
CA ALA A 115 -2.07 -2.24 -10.90
C ALA A 115 -3.55 -2.65 -10.87
N PRO A 116 -4.32 -2.30 -9.83
CA PRO A 116 -5.76 -2.55 -9.79
C PRO A 116 -6.51 -2.03 -11.03
N SER A 117 -6.08 -0.89 -11.58
CA SER A 117 -6.64 -0.26 -12.77
C SER A 117 -6.38 -1.02 -14.09
N ASP A 118 -5.32 -1.83 -14.15
CA ASP A 118 -4.94 -2.56 -15.36
C ASP A 118 -5.42 -4.02 -15.34
N LEU A 119 -6.07 -4.44 -14.26
CA LEU A 119 -6.51 -5.83 -14.07
C LEU A 119 -7.43 -6.29 -15.23
N SER A 120 -8.38 -5.45 -15.65
CA SER A 120 -9.32 -5.74 -16.73
C SER A 120 -8.69 -5.77 -18.14
N LYS A 121 -7.50 -5.16 -18.31
CA LYS A 121 -6.78 -5.14 -19.60
C LYS A 121 -6.00 -6.42 -19.84
N TYR A 122 -5.39 -6.97 -18.78
CA TYR A 122 -4.52 -8.13 -18.86
C TYR A 122 -5.18 -9.43 -18.37
N THR A 123 -6.35 -9.32 -17.73
CA THR A 123 -7.10 -10.47 -17.22
C THR A 123 -8.57 -10.43 -17.59
N THR A 124 -9.20 -11.60 -17.57
CA THR A 124 -10.65 -11.73 -17.72
C THR A 124 -11.42 -11.25 -16.49
N LEU A 125 -10.73 -10.81 -15.44
CA LEU A 125 -11.34 -10.31 -14.22
C LEU A 125 -11.78 -8.86 -14.44
N THR A 126 -13.08 -8.63 -14.31
CA THR A 126 -13.65 -7.29 -14.28
C THR A 126 -13.68 -6.79 -12.83
N THR A 127 -13.17 -5.58 -12.61
CA THR A 127 -13.35 -4.88 -11.33
C THR A 127 -14.75 -4.28 -11.29
N SER A 128 -15.56 -4.73 -10.35
CA SER A 128 -16.90 -4.19 -10.12
C SER A 128 -16.91 -3.37 -8.82
N SER A 129 -17.48 -2.17 -8.86
CA SER A 129 -17.79 -1.36 -7.68
C SER A 129 -19.30 -1.34 -7.48
N VAL A 130 -19.75 -1.53 -6.25
CA VAL A 130 -21.18 -1.41 -5.91
C VAL A 130 -21.43 0.02 -5.46
N VAL A 131 -22.38 0.71 -6.09
CA VAL A 131 -22.87 2.00 -5.64
C VAL A 131 -24.18 1.75 -4.90
N GLN A 132 -24.25 2.21 -3.65
CA GLN A 132 -25.47 2.15 -2.86
C GLN A 132 -26.15 3.52 -2.89
N GLN A 133 -27.48 3.47 -2.95
CA GLN A 133 -28.33 4.65 -2.91
C GLN A 133 -29.49 4.39 -1.95
N GLN A 134 -29.65 5.27 -0.97
CA GLN A 134 -30.68 5.16 0.04
C GLN A 134 -31.55 6.41 0.03
N HIS A 135 -32.86 6.22 -0.03
CA HIS A 135 -33.84 7.29 0.05
C HIS A 135 -34.49 7.28 1.42
N ILE A 136 -34.36 8.39 2.14
CA ILE A 136 -34.83 8.54 3.51
C ILE A 136 -35.92 9.61 3.49
N PRO A 137 -37.16 9.30 3.91
CA PRO A 137 -38.18 10.32 4.09
C PRO A 137 -37.69 11.29 5.19
N PHE A 138 -37.83 12.59 4.95
CA PHE A 138 -37.34 13.61 5.87
C PHE A 138 -38.35 14.74 6.03
N ASN A 139 -38.86 14.92 7.25
CA ASN A 139 -39.82 15.96 7.61
C ASN A 139 -39.24 17.03 8.55
N GLY A 140 -37.95 16.91 8.91
CA GLY A 140 -37.25 17.86 9.77
C GLY A 140 -36.84 19.18 9.08
N SER A 141 -36.17 20.03 9.84
CA SER A 141 -35.66 21.33 9.36
C SER A 141 -34.32 21.15 8.62
N LEU A 142 -34.29 21.46 7.32
CA LEU A 142 -33.06 21.37 6.50
C LEU A 142 -31.89 22.21 7.03
N PRO A 143 -32.09 23.44 7.57
CA PRO A 143 -31.02 24.19 8.23
C PRO A 143 -30.40 23.47 9.43
N ILE A 144 -31.22 22.81 10.26
CA ILE A 144 -30.74 22.05 11.43
C ILE A 144 -29.94 20.83 10.97
N LEU A 145 -30.47 20.09 10.00
CA LEU A 145 -29.76 18.97 9.39
C LEU A 145 -28.39 19.40 8.82
N ARG A 146 -28.33 20.52 8.10
CA ARG A 146 -27.07 21.04 7.57
C ARG A 146 -26.06 21.38 8.67
N ALA A 147 -26.51 21.96 9.78
CA ALA A 147 -25.63 22.28 10.90
C ALA A 147 -25.10 21.04 11.60
N MET A 148 -25.95 20.02 11.81
CA MET A 148 -25.53 18.74 12.41
C MET A 148 -24.59 17.96 11.48
N LEU A 149 -24.86 17.93 10.18
CA LEU A 149 -23.97 17.34 9.19
C LEU A 149 -22.62 18.07 9.13
N ALA A 150 -22.60 19.40 9.23
CA ALA A 150 -21.35 20.17 9.29
C ALA A 150 -20.54 19.90 10.57
N HIS A 151 -21.21 19.52 11.66
CA HIS A 151 -20.54 19.14 12.91
C HIS A 151 -19.85 17.78 12.79
N ILE A 152 -20.52 16.78 12.21
CA ILE A 152 -20.04 15.40 12.13
C ILE A 152 -19.11 15.18 10.93
N ALA A 153 -19.38 15.82 9.79
CA ALA A 153 -18.68 15.63 8.53
C ALA A 153 -17.99 16.92 8.06
N SER A 154 -17.02 17.41 8.84
CA SER A 154 -16.24 18.61 8.50
C SER A 154 -14.96 18.24 7.73
N PRO A 155 -14.68 18.83 6.54
CA PRO A 155 -15.48 19.82 5.83
C PRO A 155 -16.64 19.20 5.03
N LEU A 156 -17.80 19.86 5.08
CA LEU A 156 -18.95 19.53 4.25
C LEU A 156 -18.85 20.30 2.92
N ILE A 157 -18.55 19.59 1.83
CA ILE A 157 -18.37 20.20 0.52
C ILE A 157 -19.76 20.43 -0.10
N THR A 158 -20.08 21.69 -0.43
CA THR A 158 -21.33 22.00 -1.14
C THR A 158 -21.09 21.92 -2.64
N LEU A 159 -21.68 20.92 -3.29
CA LEU A 159 -21.57 20.71 -4.74
C LEU A 159 -22.62 21.52 -5.50
N ASP A 160 -23.81 21.68 -4.92
CA ASP A 160 -24.93 22.45 -5.48
C ASP A 160 -25.86 22.92 -4.36
N MET A 161 -26.83 23.78 -4.66
CA MET A 161 -27.87 24.28 -3.75
C MET A 161 -28.56 23.18 -2.93
N LYS A 162 -28.65 21.96 -3.50
CA LYS A 162 -29.28 20.78 -2.90
C LYS A 162 -28.35 19.59 -2.73
N LYS A 163 -27.09 19.67 -3.17
CA LYS A 163 -26.15 18.55 -3.10
C LYS A 163 -24.97 18.89 -2.22
N LEU A 164 -24.70 18.02 -1.25
CA LEU A 164 -23.61 18.12 -0.30
C LEU A 164 -22.77 16.85 -0.40
N LYS A 165 -21.48 16.93 -0.09
CA LYS A 165 -20.58 15.78 -0.02
C LYS A 165 -19.91 15.76 1.35
N ALA A 166 -20.15 14.69 2.09
CA ALA A 166 -19.64 14.44 3.42
C ALA A 166 -18.50 13.40 3.37
N PHE A 167 -17.48 13.58 4.22
CA PHE A 167 -16.31 12.70 4.32
C PHE A 167 -15.58 12.43 2.99
N ASN A 168 -15.75 13.30 2.00
CA ASN A 168 -15.29 13.11 0.62
C ASN A 168 -15.74 11.79 -0.06
N ALA A 169 -16.72 11.07 0.51
CA ALA A 169 -17.12 9.73 0.07
C ALA A 169 -18.63 9.59 -0.14
N VAL A 170 -19.44 10.30 0.65
CA VAL A 170 -20.90 10.17 0.63
C VAL A 170 -21.53 11.43 0.07
N GLU A 171 -22.33 11.28 -0.99
CA GLU A 171 -23.12 12.36 -1.58
C GLU A 171 -24.52 12.39 -0.95
N ILE A 172 -24.94 13.58 -0.54
CA ILE A 172 -26.20 13.85 0.13
C ILE A 172 -27.01 14.80 -0.75
N THR A 173 -28.15 14.35 -1.25
CA THR A 173 -29.09 15.18 -2.02
C THR A 173 -30.31 15.51 -1.17
N LEU A 174 -30.51 16.80 -0.90
CA LEU A 174 -31.57 17.33 -0.07
C LEU A 174 -32.80 17.73 -0.91
N ASN A 175 -33.91 17.03 -0.70
CA ASN A 175 -35.23 17.39 -1.24
C ASN A 175 -36.16 17.92 -0.13
N LYS A 176 -37.31 18.49 -0.50
CA LYS A 176 -38.24 19.12 0.46
C LYS A 176 -38.81 18.15 1.51
N LYS A 177 -38.92 16.86 1.18
CA LYS A 177 -39.52 15.83 2.04
C LYS A 177 -38.69 14.53 2.09
N SER A 178 -37.48 14.56 1.54
CA SER A 178 -36.61 13.39 1.50
C SER A 178 -35.15 13.78 1.39
N VAL A 179 -34.29 12.93 1.91
CA VAL A 179 -32.84 13.01 1.76
C VAL A 179 -32.38 11.74 1.07
N MET A 180 -31.57 11.90 0.02
CA MET A 180 -30.98 10.77 -0.69
C MET A 180 -29.49 10.73 -0.37
N LEU A 181 -29.01 9.56 0.05
CA LEU A 181 -27.60 9.26 0.24
C LEU A 181 -27.11 8.37 -0.91
N GLN A 182 -25.95 8.69 -1.48
CA GLN A 182 -25.30 7.88 -2.49
C GLN A 182 -23.81 7.74 -2.17
N TRP A 183 -23.30 6.52 -2.14
CA TRP A 183 -21.88 6.24 -1.91
C TRP A 183 -21.44 4.96 -2.62
N THR A 184 -20.13 4.81 -2.80
CA THR A 184 -19.55 3.53 -3.24
C THR A 184 -19.34 2.64 -2.03
N ALA A 185 -19.94 1.44 -2.05
CA ALA A 185 -19.95 0.50 -0.94
C ALA A 185 -18.52 0.09 -0.57
N SER A 186 -18.18 0.29 0.70
CA SER A 186 -16.94 -0.20 1.30
C SER A 186 -17.08 -0.11 2.81
N PRO A 187 -16.39 -0.94 3.61
CA PRO A 187 -16.56 -0.94 5.06
C PRO A 187 -16.40 0.44 5.72
N VAL A 188 -15.53 1.29 5.17
CA VAL A 188 -15.30 2.66 5.67
C VAL A 188 -16.41 3.60 5.22
N ASN A 189 -16.80 3.55 3.93
CA ASN A 189 -17.85 4.43 3.41
C ASN A 189 -19.24 4.07 3.97
N ASP A 190 -19.48 2.78 4.23
CA ASP A 190 -20.72 2.28 4.83
C ASP A 190 -20.85 2.82 6.26
N MET A 191 -19.77 2.80 7.03
CA MET A 191 -19.72 3.43 8.36
C MET A 191 -20.00 4.94 8.29
N PHE A 192 -19.45 5.65 7.28
CA PHE A 192 -19.75 7.07 7.08
C PHE A 192 -21.22 7.31 6.70
N ALA A 193 -21.78 6.46 5.83
CA ALA A 193 -23.18 6.53 5.45
C ALA A 193 -24.11 6.28 6.65
N ASP A 194 -23.80 5.32 7.51
CA ASP A 194 -24.55 5.02 8.74
C ASP A 194 -24.49 6.18 9.76
N ALA A 195 -23.33 6.83 9.90
CA ALA A 195 -23.21 8.02 10.75
C ALA A 195 -24.08 9.18 10.22
N ILE A 196 -24.09 9.39 8.91
CA ILE A 196 -24.92 10.42 8.26
C ILE A 196 -26.41 10.08 8.39
N LEU A 197 -26.80 8.81 8.18
CA LEU A 197 -28.16 8.32 8.37
C LEU A 197 -28.64 8.57 9.80
N THR A 198 -27.83 8.20 10.79
CA THR A 198 -28.13 8.44 12.22
C THR A 198 -28.36 9.93 12.48
N THR A 199 -27.50 10.79 11.93
CA THR A 199 -27.64 12.25 12.04
C THR A 199 -28.95 12.76 11.43
N ILE A 200 -29.35 12.20 10.28
CA ILE A 200 -30.62 12.56 9.61
C ILE A 200 -31.80 12.22 10.52
N LEU A 201 -31.82 11.01 11.07
CA LEU A 201 -32.88 10.55 11.97
C LEU A 201 -32.92 11.34 13.28
N GLU A 202 -31.77 11.68 13.86
CA GLU A 202 -31.70 12.51 15.06
C GLU A 202 -32.21 13.94 14.80
N SER A 203 -31.86 14.52 13.66
CA SER A 203 -32.25 15.89 13.32
C SER A 203 -33.77 16.10 13.17
N GLU A 204 -34.54 15.03 12.89
CA GLU A 204 -36.01 15.08 12.89
C GLU A 204 -36.61 15.25 14.29
N ASN A 205 -35.92 14.74 15.31
CA ASN A 205 -36.36 14.81 16.70
C ASN A 205 -35.98 16.14 17.37
N VAL A 206 -35.16 16.97 16.70
CA VAL A 206 -34.76 18.29 17.21
C VAL A 206 -35.90 19.30 17.01
N ASN A 207 -36.26 20.00 18.08
CA ASN A 207 -37.30 21.01 18.04
C ASN A 207 -36.90 22.14 17.06
N PRO A 208 -37.72 22.46 16.03
CA PRO A 208 -37.37 23.40 14.97
C PRO A 208 -37.15 24.84 15.45
N ASN A 209 -37.56 25.16 16.68
CA ASN A 209 -37.35 26.46 17.32
C ASN A 209 -35.96 26.60 17.97
N VAL A 210 -35.18 25.52 18.06
CA VAL A 210 -33.80 25.57 18.53
C VAL A 210 -32.93 26.06 17.37
N GLN A 211 -32.36 27.25 17.51
CA GLN A 211 -31.35 27.70 16.56
C GLN A 211 -30.15 26.76 16.63
N PRO A 212 -29.71 26.19 15.50
CA PRO A 212 -28.51 25.37 15.52
C PRO A 212 -27.33 26.23 16.01
N PRO A 213 -26.46 25.69 16.88
CA PRO A 213 -25.25 26.41 17.27
C PRO A 213 -24.49 26.80 16.00
N ASN A 214 -24.02 28.04 15.96
CA ASN A 214 -23.29 28.57 14.81
C ASN A 214 -21.86 28.02 14.86
N ILE A 215 -21.67 26.76 14.45
CA ILE A 215 -20.37 26.04 14.50
C ILE A 215 -19.51 26.43 13.29
N THR A 216 -19.47 27.71 12.92
CA THR A 216 -18.28 28.20 12.21
C THR A 216 -17.21 28.43 13.28
N MET A 217 -16.53 27.36 13.68
CA MET A 217 -15.25 27.47 14.36
C MET A 217 -14.26 28.06 13.35
N LYS A 218 -14.31 29.37 13.15
CA LYS A 218 -13.23 30.07 12.48
C LYS A 218 -12.12 30.17 13.52
N MET A 219 -10.92 29.72 13.18
CA MET A 219 -9.75 29.93 14.03
C MET A 219 -9.66 31.43 14.34
N ASP A 220 -9.75 31.78 15.61
CA ASP A 220 -9.58 33.16 16.03
C ASP A 220 -8.13 33.54 15.73
N ARG A 221 -7.96 34.47 14.79
CA ARG A 221 -6.64 34.93 14.37
C ARG A 221 -5.90 35.64 15.49
N MET A 222 -6.61 36.21 16.47
CA MET A 222 -5.98 36.80 17.65
C MET A 222 -5.45 35.70 18.57
N HIS A 223 -6.28 34.70 18.88
CA HIS A 223 -5.87 33.56 19.70
C HIS A 223 -4.69 32.78 19.09
N PHE A 224 -4.71 32.55 17.77
CA PHE A 224 -3.59 31.92 17.08
C PHE A 224 -2.28 32.72 17.24
N LYS A 225 -2.34 34.05 17.16
CA LYS A 225 -1.16 34.91 17.33
C LYS A 225 -0.63 34.86 18.77
N GLU A 226 -1.51 34.84 19.76
CA GLU A 226 -1.14 34.70 21.17
C GLU A 226 -0.43 33.37 21.42
N CYS A 227 -1.02 32.25 20.97
CA CYS A 227 -0.40 30.92 21.12
C CYS A 227 0.94 30.81 20.39
N VAL A 228 1.10 31.45 19.23
CA VAL A 228 2.39 31.49 18.52
C VAL A 228 3.45 32.21 19.35
N ILE A 229 3.10 33.33 20.00
CA ILE A 229 4.03 34.07 20.86
C ILE A 229 4.41 33.21 22.07
N GLU A 230 3.42 32.67 22.80
CA GLU A 230 3.66 31.85 23.99
C GLU A 230 4.53 30.62 23.66
N MET A 231 4.23 29.92 22.57
CA MET A 231 5.03 28.78 22.11
C MET A 231 6.47 29.18 21.78
N LEU A 232 6.68 30.28 21.05
CA LEU A 232 8.02 30.71 20.68
C LEU A 232 8.81 31.24 21.88
N GLN A 233 8.14 31.86 22.85
CA GLN A 233 8.74 32.29 24.12
C GLN A 233 9.14 31.09 24.98
N ASP A 234 8.33 30.03 25.04
CA ASP A 234 8.67 28.79 25.75
C ASP A 234 9.85 28.07 25.08
N MET A 235 9.89 28.05 23.74
CA MET A 235 10.96 27.38 22.98
C MET A 235 12.30 28.10 22.99
N PHE A 236 12.31 29.44 22.89
CA PHE A 236 13.53 30.23 22.68
C PHE A 236 13.82 31.27 23.77
N GLY A 237 12.90 31.47 24.72
CA GLY A 237 12.98 32.47 25.79
C GLY A 237 12.29 33.80 25.44
N GLU A 238 11.84 34.52 26.47
CA GLU A 238 11.10 35.79 26.32
C GLU A 238 11.90 36.90 25.61
N GLU A 239 13.22 36.90 25.73
CA GLU A 239 14.11 37.91 25.14
C GLU A 239 14.27 37.75 23.62
N CYS A 240 13.98 36.56 23.10
CA CYS A 240 14.18 36.18 21.70
C CYS A 240 12.97 36.51 20.81
N VAL A 241 11.82 36.83 21.41
CA VAL A 241 10.53 37.02 20.71
C VAL A 241 9.92 38.39 21.06
N PRO A 242 9.56 39.23 20.07
CA PRO A 242 8.89 40.50 20.30
C PRO A 242 7.55 40.31 21.02
N LYS A 243 7.36 40.98 22.17
CA LYS A 243 6.12 40.93 22.96
C LYS A 243 4.91 41.55 22.25
N ILE A 244 5.14 42.39 21.23
CA ILE A 244 4.09 43.07 20.47
C ILE A 244 4.53 43.15 19.00
N PHE A 245 3.67 42.69 18.08
CA PHE A 245 3.84 42.92 16.65
C PHE A 245 2.52 43.40 16.03
N LYS A 246 2.61 44.28 15.02
CA LYS A 246 1.47 44.75 14.24
C LYS A 246 1.48 44.08 12.88
N GLY A 247 0.36 43.45 12.51
CA GLY A 247 0.19 42.74 11.23
C GLY A 247 0.36 41.23 11.38
N ASP A 248 0.82 40.58 10.31
CA ASP A 248 0.96 39.12 10.20
C ASP A 248 2.42 38.67 10.05
N LYS A 249 3.38 39.58 10.29
CA LYS A 249 4.81 39.30 10.21
C LYS A 249 5.42 39.36 11.60
N LEU A 250 6.08 38.27 12.00
CA LEU A 250 6.81 38.13 13.25
C LEU A 250 8.29 37.89 12.94
N HIS A 251 9.18 38.24 13.84
CA HIS A 251 10.59 37.84 13.75
C HIS A 251 11.05 37.28 15.08
N VAL A 252 11.91 36.28 15.03
CA VAL A 252 12.54 35.67 16.21
C VAL A 252 14.05 35.83 16.06
N MET A 253 14.72 36.24 17.13
CA MET A 253 16.18 36.36 17.16
C MET A 253 16.74 35.38 18.19
N VAL A 254 17.56 34.44 17.72
CA VAL A 254 18.28 33.47 18.57
C VAL A 254 19.75 33.60 18.23
N ASP A 255 20.62 33.83 19.21
CA ASP A 255 22.07 33.93 19.03
C ASP A 255 22.51 34.85 17.87
N ASN A 256 21.90 36.03 17.78
CA ASN A 256 22.14 37.05 16.75
C ASN A 256 21.74 36.65 15.31
N LYS A 257 21.01 35.54 15.14
CA LYS A 257 20.43 35.08 13.87
C LYS A 257 18.95 35.41 13.83
N LYS A 258 18.49 35.97 12.71
CA LYS A 258 17.12 36.47 12.56
C LYS A 258 16.27 35.58 11.65
N ALA A 259 15.25 34.96 12.23
CA ALA A 259 14.21 34.25 11.49
C ALA A 259 12.99 35.16 11.28
N ASN A 260 12.59 35.39 10.03
CA ASN A 260 11.37 36.12 9.71
C ASN A 260 10.24 35.15 9.41
N ILE A 261 9.09 35.36 10.05
CA ILE A 261 7.91 34.50 10.01
C ILE A 261 6.78 35.28 9.36
N ASP A 262 6.14 34.70 8.35
CA ASP A 262 4.89 35.19 7.78
C ASP A 262 3.73 34.26 8.18
N LEU A 263 2.81 34.79 9.00
CA LEU A 263 1.69 34.04 9.55
C LEU A 263 0.54 33.84 8.54
N LEU A 264 0.57 34.50 7.37
CA LEU A 264 -0.40 34.27 6.30
C LEU A 264 0.00 33.10 5.40
N SER A 265 1.29 33.00 5.04
CA SER A 265 1.82 31.91 4.23
C SER A 265 2.31 30.72 5.06
N LEU A 266 2.47 30.89 6.39
CA LEU A 266 3.10 29.92 7.30
C LEU A 266 4.55 29.60 6.91
N GLU A 267 5.22 30.52 6.23
CA GLU A 267 6.60 30.39 5.80
C GLU A 267 7.55 31.12 6.74
N VAL A 268 8.71 30.50 6.96
CA VAL A 268 9.78 31.05 7.78
C VAL A 268 11.03 31.16 6.92
N VAL A 269 11.66 32.32 6.93
CA VAL A 269 12.90 32.58 6.19
C VAL A 269 13.99 32.99 7.19
N CYS A 270 15.01 32.15 7.31
CA CYS A 270 16.24 32.44 8.02
C CYS A 270 17.41 32.26 7.06
N LYS A 271 18.20 33.30 6.81
CA LYS A 271 19.37 33.22 5.90
C LYS A 271 20.59 32.62 6.57
N ASP A 272 20.65 32.69 7.90
CA ASP A 272 21.85 32.45 8.68
C ASP A 272 21.86 31.07 9.37
N ASP A 273 20.69 30.41 9.46
CA ASP A 273 20.56 29.12 10.15
C ASP A 273 19.39 28.27 9.59
N PRO A 274 19.69 27.22 8.79
CA PRO A 274 18.66 26.34 8.23
C PRO A 274 18.01 25.44 9.29
N ALA A 275 18.69 25.13 10.40
CA ALA A 275 18.12 24.32 11.47
C ALA A 275 17.07 25.11 12.25
N LEU A 276 17.37 26.37 12.57
CA LEU A 276 16.40 27.29 13.20
C LEU A 276 15.18 27.51 12.30
N GLN A 277 15.37 27.68 11.00
CA GLN A 277 14.27 27.79 10.04
C GLN A 277 13.34 26.58 10.09
N LEU A 278 13.90 25.37 10.05
CA LEU A 278 13.12 24.14 10.05
C LEU A 278 12.33 23.98 11.34
N VAL A 279 12.96 24.21 12.50
CA VAL A 279 12.32 24.08 13.82
C VAL A 279 11.14 25.04 13.94
N VAL A 280 11.35 26.34 13.65
CA VAL A 280 10.30 27.36 13.74
C VAL A 280 9.16 27.07 12.74
N GLN A 281 9.50 26.68 11.51
CA GLN A 281 8.50 26.35 10.48
C GLN A 281 7.67 25.12 10.87
N THR A 282 8.29 24.07 11.39
CA THR A 282 7.57 22.87 11.84
C THR A 282 6.68 23.17 13.05
N SER A 283 7.14 23.94 14.03
CA SER A 283 6.35 24.30 15.20
C SER A 283 5.12 25.14 14.82
N ILE A 284 5.27 26.13 13.95
CA ILE A 284 4.14 26.96 13.47
C ILE A 284 3.14 26.12 12.68
N LYS A 285 3.59 25.22 11.80
CA LYS A 285 2.69 24.32 11.06
C LYS A 285 1.90 23.42 11.99
N LYS A 286 2.56 22.79 12.98
CA LYS A 286 1.90 21.92 13.96
C LYS A 286 0.90 22.68 14.82
N LEU A 287 1.25 23.88 15.27
CA LEU A 287 0.34 24.74 16.04
C LEU A 287 -0.87 25.16 15.20
N HIS A 288 -0.64 25.53 13.94
CA HIS A 288 -1.71 25.85 13.01
C HIS A 288 -2.61 24.63 12.76
N GLU A 289 -2.06 23.44 12.56
CA GLU A 289 -2.84 22.19 12.41
C GLU A 289 -3.64 21.84 13.68
N ALA A 290 -3.10 22.11 14.87
CA ALA A 290 -3.79 21.84 16.14
C ALA A 290 -4.92 22.84 16.44
N LEU A 291 -4.77 24.11 16.05
CA LEU A 291 -5.73 25.18 16.31
C LEU A 291 -6.72 25.41 15.15
N THR A 292 -6.39 24.92 13.95
CA THR A 292 -7.30 24.96 12.81
C THR A 292 -8.22 23.75 12.89
N PRO A 293 -9.54 23.92 13.01
CA PRO A 293 -10.46 22.81 12.86
C PRO A 293 -10.26 22.21 11.47
N SER A 294 -10.38 20.88 11.34
CA SER A 294 -10.05 20.04 10.18
C SER A 294 -10.69 20.44 8.83
N SER A 295 -11.45 21.54 8.80
CA SER A 295 -12.19 22.07 7.67
C SER A 295 -11.40 22.99 6.72
N THR A 296 -10.22 23.49 7.09
CA THR A 296 -9.56 24.57 6.30
C THR A 296 -8.31 24.13 5.52
N SER A 297 -7.65 23.02 5.89
CA SER A 297 -6.42 22.57 5.22
C SER A 297 -6.69 21.92 3.85
N LEU A 298 -7.75 21.11 3.70
CA LEU A 298 -8.02 20.40 2.44
C LEU A 298 -8.36 21.30 1.24
N VAL A 299 -8.87 22.51 1.45
CA VAL A 299 -9.32 23.38 0.35
C VAL A 299 -8.14 24.00 -0.40
N LYS A 300 -6.99 24.21 0.27
CA LYS A 300 -5.81 24.82 -0.36
C LYS A 300 -4.97 23.83 -1.18
N ASP A 301 -4.90 22.57 -0.77
CA ASP A 301 -4.13 21.56 -1.50
C ASP A 301 -4.81 21.18 -2.83
N ILE A 302 -6.14 21.15 -2.87
CA ILE A 302 -6.91 20.86 -4.08
C ILE A 302 -6.82 22.01 -5.11
N ALA A 303 -6.79 23.28 -4.67
CA ALA A 303 -6.63 24.41 -5.58
C ALA A 303 -5.25 24.43 -6.26
N LYS A 304 -4.24 23.82 -5.64
CA LYS A 304 -2.90 23.69 -6.21
C LYS A 304 -2.83 22.55 -7.22
N ASP A 305 -3.44 21.41 -6.90
CA ASP A 305 -3.48 20.25 -7.81
C ASP A 305 -4.31 20.51 -9.08
N LEU A 306 -5.43 21.24 -9.00
CA LEU A 306 -6.19 21.63 -10.21
C LEU A 306 -5.48 22.69 -11.06
N SER A 307 -4.53 23.46 -10.50
CA SER A 307 -3.78 24.48 -11.26
C SER A 307 -2.53 23.94 -11.95
N MET A 308 -2.13 22.69 -11.67
CA MET A 308 -1.01 22.01 -12.33
C MET A 308 -1.47 21.06 -13.46
N GLU A 309 -2.77 20.90 -13.67
CA GLU A 309 -3.37 20.10 -14.75
C GLU A 309 -3.93 20.93 -15.92
N THR A 310 -3.56 22.21 -16.02
CA THR A 310 -3.76 23.06 -17.23
C THR A 310 -2.44 23.59 -17.74
#